data_AF-A0A4Y2A2B9-F1
#
_entry.id   AF-A0A4Y2A2B9-F1
#
_cell.length_a   1.000
_cell.length_b   1.000
_cell.length_c   1.000
_cell.angle_alpha   90.00
_cell.angle_beta   90.00
_cell.angle_gamma   90.00
#
_symmetry.space_group_name_H-M   'P 1'
#
loop_
_entity.id
_entity.type
_entity.pdbx_description
1 polymer ?
#
loop_
_entity_poly.entity_id
_entity_poly.type
_entity_poly.pdbx_seq_one_letter_code
_entity_poly.pdbx_strand_id
1 'polypeptide(L)'
;MIYSTGFFVLFLQKFREESIDGTTLPLLTEDHLTMHLGMKLGPALKLRSTMARRIGHCAVCMHCVHCHGEDNTDSRRHESSRSPTVSK
;
A
#
# COMPACT_ATOMS: atom_id res chain seq x y z
N MET A 1 23.23 8.55 13.68
CA MET A 1 21.83 8.69 13.21
C MET A 1 21.69 9.61 11.98
N ILE A 2 22.74 9.79 11.18
CA ILE A 2 22.79 10.75 10.06
C ILE A 2 22.34 10.14 8.71
N TYR A 3 22.33 8.80 8.60
CA TYR A 3 21.93 8.11 7.37
C TYR A 3 20.41 7.97 7.17
N SER A 4 19.60 8.17 8.22
CA SER A 4 18.16 7.94 8.14
C SER A 4 17.41 9.13 7.49
N THR A 5 17.83 10.36 7.78
CA THR A 5 17.23 11.58 7.21
C THR A 5 17.65 11.83 5.77
N GLY A 6 18.93 11.58 5.43
CA GLY A 6 19.42 11.71 4.04
C GLY A 6 18.73 10.74 3.07
N PHE A 7 18.40 9.54 3.53
CA PHE A 7 17.70 8.53 2.73
C PHE A 7 16.28 8.97 2.37
N PHE A 8 15.52 9.55 3.32
CA PHE A 8 14.16 10.03 3.06
C PHE A 8 14.12 11.22 2.08
N VAL A 9 15.04 12.17 2.24
CA VAL A 9 15.15 13.34 1.35
C VAL A 9 15.47 12.92 -0.09
N LEU A 10 16.29 11.89 -0.28
CA LEU A 10 16.62 11.34 -1.60
C LEU A 10 15.36 10.81 -2.32
N PHE A 11 14.46 10.08 -1.62
CA PHE A 11 13.23 9.59 -2.25
C PHE A 11 12.25 10.69 -2.59
N LEU A 12 12.12 11.70 -1.73
CA LEU A 12 11.26 12.84 -2.03
C LEU A 12 11.75 13.58 -3.29
N GLN A 13 13.07 13.75 -3.42
CA GLN A 13 13.64 14.33 -4.62
C GLN A 13 13.38 13.44 -5.86
N LYS A 14 13.51 12.12 -5.72
CA LYS A 14 13.23 11.17 -6.80
C LYS A 14 11.76 11.13 -7.21
N PHE A 15 10.83 11.24 -6.27
CA PHE A 15 9.41 11.35 -6.58
C PHE A 15 9.10 12.65 -7.33
N ARG A 16 9.76 13.75 -6.95
CA ARG A 16 9.65 15.01 -7.67
C ARG A 16 10.25 14.95 -9.07
N GLU A 17 11.40 14.30 -9.23
CA GLU A 17 12.10 14.13 -10.51
C GLU A 17 11.28 13.30 -11.50
N GLU A 18 10.67 12.22 -11.04
CA GLU A 18 9.81 11.33 -11.84
C GLU A 18 8.34 11.80 -11.92
N SER A 19 8.02 13.01 -11.43
CA SER A 19 6.66 13.55 -11.37
C SER A 19 5.63 12.63 -10.69
N ILE A 20 6.07 11.82 -9.73
CA ILE A 20 5.20 10.91 -8.97
C ILE A 20 4.41 11.72 -7.95
N ASP A 21 3.11 11.78 -8.19
CA ASP A 21 2.13 12.42 -7.33
C ASP A 21 1.26 11.38 -6.59
N GLY A 22 0.32 11.86 -5.77
CA GLY A 22 -0.56 10.98 -4.99
C GLY A 22 -1.48 10.08 -5.83
N THR A 23 -1.73 10.43 -7.11
CA THR A 23 -2.55 9.64 -8.02
C THR A 23 -1.76 8.58 -8.79
N THR A 24 -0.46 8.82 -9.04
CA THR A 24 0.44 7.87 -9.70
C THR A 24 1.01 6.85 -8.71
N LEU A 25 1.21 7.24 -7.46
CA LEU A 25 1.79 6.41 -6.40
C LEU A 25 1.12 5.03 -6.19
N PRO A 26 -0.21 4.89 -6.30
CA PRO A 26 -0.90 3.59 -6.20
C PRO A 26 -0.69 2.68 -7.42
N LEU A 27 -0.27 3.24 -8.55
CA LEU A 27 0.01 2.51 -9.79
C LEU A 27 1.44 1.96 -9.82
N LEU A 28 2.30 2.38 -8.88
CA LEU A 28 3.66 1.90 -8.80
C LEU A 28 3.71 0.45 -8.29
N THR A 29 4.39 -0.39 -9.06
CA THR A 29 4.70 -1.77 -8.70
C THR A 29 5.93 -1.80 -7.79
N GLU A 30 6.23 -2.99 -7.26
CA GLU A 30 7.47 -3.20 -6.52
C GLU A 30 8.70 -2.83 -7.36
N ASP A 31 8.76 -3.30 -8.61
CA ASP A 31 9.86 -3.02 -9.54
C ASP A 31 10.05 -1.52 -9.77
N HIS A 32 8.98 -0.72 -9.90
CA HIS A 32 9.12 0.73 -10.02
C HIS A 32 9.80 1.33 -8.79
N LEU A 33 9.45 0.86 -7.58
CA LEU A 33 10.04 1.35 -6.34
C LEU A 33 11.49 0.89 -6.16
N THR A 34 11.82 -0.35 -6.53
CA THR A 34 13.16 -0.93 -6.30
C THR A 34 14.14 -0.64 -7.42
N MET A 35 13.74 -0.85 -8.68
CA MET A 35 14.60 -0.72 -9.85
C MET A 35 14.73 0.71 -10.35
N HIS A 36 13.64 1.47 -10.37
CA HIS A 36 13.66 2.85 -10.90
C HIS A 36 13.94 3.89 -9.80
N LEU A 37 13.39 3.68 -8.60
CA LEU A 37 13.51 4.62 -7.48
C LEU A 37 14.60 4.23 -6.46
N GLY A 38 15.22 3.06 -6.62
CA GLY A 38 16.33 2.60 -5.77
C GLY A 38 15.92 2.28 -4.32
N MET A 39 14.64 2.05 -4.05
CA MET A 39 14.18 1.64 -2.73
C MET A 39 14.66 0.22 -2.40
N LYS A 40 15.04 0.02 -1.14
CA LYS A 40 15.17 -1.35 -0.62
C LYS A 40 13.79 -2.02 -0.62
N LEU A 41 13.78 -3.34 -0.83
CA LEU A 41 12.55 -4.14 -0.89
C LEU A 41 11.63 -3.92 0.32
N GLY A 42 12.19 -3.91 1.54
CA GLY A 42 11.41 -3.68 2.77
C GLY A 42 10.64 -2.34 2.77
N PRO A 43 11.31 -1.18 2.63
CA PRO A 43 10.65 0.12 2.46
C PRO A 43 9.64 0.18 1.30
N ALA A 44 9.95 -0.43 0.16
CA ALA A 44 9.04 -0.47 -1.00
C ALA A 44 7.73 -1.21 -0.67
N LEU A 45 7.82 -2.40 -0.08
CA LEU A 45 6.66 -3.18 0.36
C LEU A 45 5.85 -2.46 1.43
N LYS A 46 6.54 -1.79 2.39
CA LYS A 46 5.87 -1.00 3.43
C LYS A 46 5.08 0.17 2.84
N LEU A 47 5.63 0.86 1.84
CA LEU A 47 4.95 1.95 1.14
C LEU A 47 3.71 1.44 0.41
N ARG A 48 3.83 0.36 -0.37
CA ARG A 48 2.70 -0.25 -1.09
C ARG A 48 1.59 -0.71 -0.15
N SER A 49 1.93 -1.37 0.95
CA SER A 49 0.96 -1.79 1.96
C SER A 49 0.26 -0.60 2.62
N THR A 50 1.01 0.47 2.93
CA THR A 50 0.44 1.69 3.49
C THR A 50 -0.51 2.40 2.52
N MET A 51 -0.17 2.43 1.22
CA MET A 51 -1.02 3.03 0.19
C MET A 51 -2.29 2.23 -0.04
N ALA A 52 -2.17 0.91 -0.14
CA ALA A 52 -3.30 0.00 -0.28
C ALA A 52 -4.31 0.21 0.87
N ARG A 53 -3.83 0.25 2.12
CA ARG A 53 -4.66 0.56 3.31
C ARG A 53 -5.33 1.94 3.26
N ARG A 54 -4.65 2.96 2.73
CA ARG A 54 -5.21 4.33 2.63
C ARG A 54 -6.29 4.46 1.56
N ILE A 55 -6.18 3.70 0.48
CA ILE A 55 -7.12 3.71 -0.65
C ILE A 55 -8.24 2.69 -0.43
N GLY A 56 -8.09 1.82 0.57
CA GLY A 56 -9.04 0.75 0.89
C GLY A 56 -8.82 -0.52 0.10
N HIS A 57 -7.76 -0.61 -0.71
CA HIS A 57 -7.42 -1.78 -1.51
C HIS A 57 -6.54 -2.76 -0.70
N CYS A 58 -6.58 -4.05 -1.05
CA CYS A 58 -5.67 -5.04 -0.49
C CYS A 58 -4.24 -4.88 -1.02
N ALA A 59 -3.25 -4.91 -0.13
CA ALA A 59 -1.83 -4.82 -0.49
C ALA A 59 -1.30 -6.02 -1.30
N VAL A 60 -2.00 -7.16 -1.23
CA VAL A 60 -1.64 -8.43 -1.89
C VAL A 60 -2.30 -8.54 -3.26
N CYS A 61 -3.63 -8.40 -3.34
CA CYS A 61 -4.37 -8.58 -4.60
C CYS A 61 -4.62 -7.28 -5.39
N MET A 62 -4.46 -6.10 -4.78
CA MET A 62 -4.66 -4.74 -5.35
C MET A 62 -5.99 -4.43 -6.04
N HIS A 63 -6.87 -5.41 -6.19
CA HIS A 63 -8.17 -5.33 -6.85
C HIS A 63 -9.33 -5.72 -5.93
N CYS A 64 -9.06 -6.03 -4.67
CA CYS A 64 -10.09 -6.40 -3.71
C CYS A 64 -10.00 -5.50 -2.47
N VAL A 65 -11.09 -4.82 -2.13
CA VAL A 65 -11.26 -4.13 -0.84
C VAL A 65 -11.58 -5.10 0.31
N HIS A 66 -11.73 -6.41 0.02
CA HIS A 66 -12.28 -7.42 0.94
C HIS A 66 -11.41 -8.67 1.21
N CYS A 67 -10.23 -8.84 0.59
CA CYS A 67 -9.46 -10.10 0.70
C CYS A 67 -8.12 -9.91 1.44
N HIS A 68 -7.79 -10.89 2.30
CA HIS A 68 -6.64 -11.00 3.22
C HIS A 68 -6.72 -10.18 4.52
N GLY A 69 -7.58 -10.60 5.46
CA GLY A 69 -7.24 -10.53 6.89
C GLY A 69 -6.33 -11.73 7.17
N GLU A 70 -5.15 -11.60 7.74
CA GLU A 70 -4.87 -11.05 9.06
C GLU A 70 -3.45 -10.43 9.10
N ASP A 71 -3.30 -9.19 9.59
CA ASP A 71 -2.31 -8.87 10.64
C ASP A 71 -2.49 -7.44 11.22
N ASN A 72 -3.15 -7.40 12.38
CA ASN A 72 -3.01 -6.49 13.51
C ASN A 72 -3.18 -4.95 13.33
N THR A 73 -4.42 -4.45 13.50
CA THR A 73 -4.79 -3.33 14.41
C THR A 73 -6.30 -2.99 14.30
N ASP A 74 -7.04 -3.44 15.32
CA ASP A 74 -8.26 -2.94 15.97
C ASP A 74 -9.31 -2.04 15.26
N SER A 75 -10.57 -2.45 15.45
CA SER A 75 -11.85 -1.70 15.44
C SER A 75 -12.26 -0.86 14.21
N ARG A 76 -12.97 -1.49 13.27
CA ARG A 76 -14.27 -0.98 12.77
C ARG A 76 -15.03 -2.02 11.94
N ARG A 77 -16.06 -2.58 12.61
CA ARG A 77 -17.29 -3.22 12.10
C ARG A 77 -17.46 -3.24 10.57
N HIS A 78 -17.45 -4.45 10.00
CA HIS A 78 -18.30 -4.75 8.85
C HIS A 78 -19.00 -6.09 9.08
N GLU A 79 -20.12 -6.03 9.79
CA GLU A 79 -21.17 -7.04 9.76
C GLU A 79 -21.89 -6.90 8.41
N SER A 80 -21.48 -7.68 7.42
CA SER A 80 -22.28 -7.98 6.24
C SER A 80 -21.68 -9.27 5.67
N SER A 81 -22.35 -10.42 5.64
CA SER A 81 -23.75 -10.60 5.28
C SER A 81 -24.20 -11.98 5.80
N ARG A 82 -25.21 -12.01 6.68
CA ARG A 82 -26.02 -13.22 6.89
C ARG A 82 -26.90 -13.39 5.65
N SER A 83 -26.63 -14.40 4.86
CA SER A 83 -27.53 -14.85 3.78
C SER A 83 -28.84 -15.34 4.40
N PRO A 84 -30.02 -14.85 3.98
CA PRO A 84 -31.27 -15.50 4.36
C PRO A 84 -31.37 -16.82 3.59
N THR A 85 -31.35 -17.94 4.32
CA THR A 85 -31.77 -19.24 3.77
C THR A 85 -33.25 -19.17 3.45
N VAL A 86 -33.59 -19.07 2.16
CA VAL A 86 -34.92 -19.39 1.67
C VAL A 86 -35.07 -20.92 1.75
N SER A 87 -35.67 -21.39 2.85
CA SER A 87 -36.21 -22.75 2.92
C SER A 87 -37.65 -22.71 2.46
N LYS A 88 -37.96 -23.58 1.50
CA LYS A 88 -39.28 -23.81 0.92
C LYS A 88 -40.01 -24.88 1.71
#